data_AF-A0A5C9B5X3-F1
#
_entry.id   AF-A0A5C9B5X3-F1
#
_cell.length_a   1.000
_cell.length_b   1.000
_cell.length_c   1.000
_cell.angle_alpha   90.00
_cell.angle_beta   90.00
_cell.angle_gamma   90.00
#
_symmetry.space_group_name_H-M   'P 1'
#
loop_
_entity.id
_entity.type
_entity.pdbx_description
1 polymer ?
#
loop_
_entity_poly.entity_id
_entity_poly.type
_entity_poly.pdbx_seq_one_letter_code
_entity_poly.pdbx_strand_id
1 'polypeptide(L)'
;IYLMFSALLNVLLGIYLQPRRERRASMLQTCGSLALLLPPFLLAFSFFMDAQTVNLERPVAAIGIYLTALGVALHLGARLADRA
;
A
#
# COMPACT_ATOMS: atom_id res chain seq x y z
N ILE A 1 6.41 -14.42 -3.48
CA ILE A 1 5.15 -13.75 -3.11
C ILE A 1 5.27 -12.23 -2.97
N TYR A 2 6.35 -11.69 -2.41
CA TYR A 2 6.55 -10.23 -2.25
C TYR A 2 6.58 -9.44 -3.56
N LEU A 3 7.33 -9.90 -4.57
CA LEU A 3 7.37 -9.26 -5.88
C LEU A 3 6.00 -9.31 -6.59
N MET A 4 5.31 -10.45 -6.52
CA MET A 4 3.94 -10.59 -7.02
C MET A 4 2.97 -9.61 -6.34
N PHE A 5 3.04 -9.52 -5.00
CA PHE A 5 2.20 -8.60 -4.24
C PHE A 5 2.50 -7.13 -4.59
N SER A 6 3.78 -6.80 -4.77
CA SER A 6 4.23 -5.47 -5.21
C SER A 6 3.71 -5.10 -6.61
N ALA A 7 3.74 -6.05 -7.55
CA ALA A 7 3.21 -5.86 -8.90
C ALA A 7 1.68 -5.67 -8.87
N LEU A 8 0.96 -6.49 -8.09
CA LEU A 8 -0.48 -6.37 -7.93
C LEU A 8 -0.88 -5.01 -7.34
N LEU A 9 -0.17 -4.53 -6.31
CA LEU A 9 -0.44 -3.21 -5.74
C LEU A 9 -0.29 -2.09 -6.76
N ASN A 10 0.77 -2.11 -7.57
CA ASN A 10 0.97 -1.12 -8.63
C ASN A 10 -0.15 -1.14 -9.68
N VAL A 11 -0.53 -2.34 -10.15
CA VAL A 11 -1.62 -2.50 -11.13
C VAL A 11 -2.95 -2.02 -10.55
N LEU A 12 -3.27 -2.41 -9.30
CA LEU A 12 -4.50 -1.98 -8.63
C LEU A 12 -4.56 -0.46 -8.48
N LEU A 13 -3.46 0.18 -8.08
CA LEU A 13 -3.40 1.63 -7.92
C LEU A 13 -3.63 2.32 -9.28
N GLY A 14 -2.99 1.83 -10.35
CA GLY A 14 -3.16 2.38 -11.69
C GLY A 14 -4.59 2.26 -12.24
N ILE A 15 -5.29 1.16 -11.94
CA ILE A 15 -6.66 0.91 -12.44
C ILE A 15 -7.71 1.67 -11.63
N TYR A 16 -7.58 1.72 -10.30
CA TYR A 16 -8.64 2.20 -9.41
C TYR A 16 -8.51 3.65 -8.96
N LEU A 17 -7.38 4.31 -9.24
CA LEU A 17 -7.18 5.70 -8.83
C LEU A 17 -8.06 6.65 -9.65
N GLN A 18 -9.21 7.00 -9.08
CA GLN A 18 -10.11 8.03 -9.59
C GLN A 18 -10.07 9.22 -8.64
N PRO A 19 -9.61 10.41 -9.08
CA PRO A 19 -9.52 11.59 -8.23
C PRO A 19 -10.89 11.94 -7.60
N ARG A 20 -10.92 12.11 -6.28
CA ARG A 20 -12.12 12.54 -5.55
C ARG A 20 -12.23 14.05 -5.52
N ARG A 21 -13.47 14.56 -5.61
CA ARG A 21 -13.77 16.00 -5.71
C ARG A 21 -13.91 16.64 -4.33
N GLU A 22 -14.40 15.89 -3.34
CA GLU A 22 -14.54 16.34 -1.96
C GLU A 22 -13.17 16.46 -1.27
N ARG A 23 -12.89 17.60 -0.60
CA ARG A 23 -11.55 17.92 -0.08
C ARG A 23 -11.06 16.90 0.96
N ARG A 24 -11.95 16.45 1.85
CA ARG A 24 -11.63 15.44 2.88
C ARG A 24 -11.35 14.08 2.26
N ALA A 25 -12.17 13.66 1.30
CA ALA A 25 -11.97 12.41 0.57
C ALA A 25 -10.67 12.43 -0.24
N SER A 26 -10.35 13.55 -0.89
CA SER A 26 -9.12 13.74 -1.65
C SER A 26 -7.86 13.66 -0.79
N MET A 27 -7.86 14.26 0.41
CA MET A 27 -6.76 14.14 1.36
C MET A 27 -6.54 12.69 1.81
N LEU A 28 -7.61 11.98 2.22
CA LEU A 28 -7.54 10.58 2.61
C LEU A 28 -7.04 9.69 1.47
N GLN A 29 -7.52 9.93 0.25
CA GLN A 29 -7.08 9.20 -0.95
C GLN A 29 -5.60 9.44 -1.26
N THR A 30 -5.12 10.68 -1.11
CA THR A 30 -3.72 11.03 -1.37
C THR A 30 -2.80 10.34 -0.36
N CYS A 31 -3.12 10.44 0.94
CA CYS A 31 -2.39 9.73 1.99
C CYS A 31 -2.41 8.21 1.77
N GLY A 32 -3.57 7.66 1.41
CA GLY A 32 -3.71 6.23 1.09
C GLY A 32 -2.86 5.81 -0.10
N SER A 33 -2.80 6.64 -1.15
CA SER A 33 -1.98 6.37 -2.34
C SER A 33 -0.49 6.43 -2.03
N LEU A 34 -0.04 7.40 -1.23
CA LEU A 34 1.35 7.46 -0.75
C LEU A 34 1.70 6.22 0.09
N ALA A 35 0.80 5.80 0.97
CA ALA A 35 0.96 4.58 1.76
C ALA A 35 0.95 3.30 0.91
N LEU A 36 0.35 3.30 -0.28
CA LEU A 36 0.38 2.15 -1.19
C LEU A 36 1.54 2.18 -2.19
N LEU A 37 2.19 3.32 -2.41
CA LEU A 37 3.36 3.46 -3.30
C LEU A 37 4.67 2.99 -2.65
N LEU A 38 4.78 3.08 -1.32
CA LEU A 38 5.96 2.65 -0.56
C LEU A 38 6.13 1.12 -0.43
N PRO A 39 5.08 0.32 -0.14
CA PRO A 39 5.18 -1.12 0.06
C PRO A 39 5.85 -1.90 -1.07
N PRO A 40 5.60 -1.63 -2.37
CA PRO A 40 6.31 -2.31 -3.45
C PRO A 40 7.83 -2.27 -3.31
N PHE A 41 8.40 -1.13 -2.90
CA PHE A 41 9.83 -1.00 -2.69
C PHE A 41 10.31 -1.75 -1.46
N LEU A 42 9.57 -1.68 -0.35
CA LEU A 42 9.90 -2.38 0.90
C LEU A 42 9.84 -3.90 0.74
N LEU A 43 8.82 -4.40 0.05
CA LEU A 43 8.61 -5.82 -0.21
C LEU A 43 9.64 -6.36 -1.21
N ALA A 44 10.00 -5.57 -2.24
CA ALA A 44 11.10 -5.92 -3.13
C ALA A 44 12.45 -5.94 -2.39
N PHE A 45 12.72 -4.94 -1.54
CA PHE A 45 13.93 -4.89 -0.73
C PHE A 45 14.03 -6.08 0.26
N SER A 46 12.94 -6.37 0.99
CA SER A 46 12.85 -7.52 1.88
C SER A 46 13.04 -8.84 1.14
N PHE A 47 12.58 -8.96 -0.12
CA PHE A 47 12.83 -10.14 -0.93
C PHE A 47 14.33 -10.41 -1.14
N PHE A 48 15.14 -9.38 -1.35
CA PHE A 48 16.59 -9.55 -1.53
C PHE A 48 17.33 -9.73 -0.20
N MET A 49 16.95 -8.99 0.84
CA MET A 49 17.65 -8.99 2.14
C MET A 49 17.26 -10.16 3.04
N ASP A 50 15.97 -10.44 3.18
CA ASP A 50 15.45 -11.46 4.11
C ASP A 50 15.37 -12.86 3.48
N ALA A 51 15.82 -13.02 2.23
CA ALA A 51 15.90 -14.34 1.60
C ALA A 51 17.05 -15.20 2.13
N GLN A 52 18.07 -14.59 2.75
CA GLN A 52 19.26 -15.28 3.22
C GLN A 52 19.30 -15.49 4.74
N THR A 53 18.32 -14.96 5.47
CA THR A 53 18.22 -15.13 6.91
C THR A 53 17.51 -16.45 7.24
N VAL A 54 18.16 -17.29 8.06
CA VAL A 54 17.59 -18.55 8.57
C VAL A 54 16.44 -18.30 9.55
N ASN A 55 16.39 -17.09 10.13
CA ASN A 55 15.34 -16.68 11.06
C ASN A 55 14.04 -16.33 10.33
N LEU A 56 12.92 -16.70 10.95
CA LEU A 56 11.58 -16.48 10.40
C LEU A 56 11.12 -15.01 10.48
N GLU A 57 11.85 -14.16 11.20
CA GLU A 57 11.51 -12.75 11.37
C GLU A 57 11.84 -11.94 10.12
N ARG A 58 10.83 -11.22 9.61
CA ARG A 58 10.94 -10.38 8.40
C ARG A 58 10.39 -8.98 8.67
N PRO A 59 11.11 -8.16 9.44
CA PRO A 59 10.61 -6.88 9.92
C PRO A 59 10.30 -5.91 8.77
N VAL A 60 11.10 -5.93 7.70
CA VAL A 60 10.89 -5.04 6.54
C VAL A 60 9.63 -5.44 5.77
N ALA A 61 9.42 -6.75 5.55
CA ALA A 61 8.17 -7.23 4.96
C ALA A 61 6.94 -6.87 5.80
N ALA A 62 7.04 -6.99 7.13
CA ALA A 62 5.95 -6.65 8.04
C ALA A 62 5.54 -5.17 7.90
N ILE A 63 6.52 -4.25 7.88
CA ILE A 63 6.25 -2.82 7.65
C ILE A 63 5.54 -2.62 6.31
N GLY A 64 6.01 -3.25 5.24
CA GLY A 64 5.37 -3.17 3.92
C GLY A 64 3.91 -3.62 3.95
N ILE A 65 3.62 -4.76 4.60
CA ILE A 65 2.27 -5.32 4.72
C ILE A 65 1.34 -4.40 5.53
N TYR A 66 1.77 -3.92 6.70
CA TYR A 66 0.96 -3.02 7.52
C TYR A 66 0.71 -1.67 6.84
N LEU A 67 1.70 -1.16 6.11
CA LEU A 67 1.56 0.07 5.34
C LEU A 67 0.58 -0.11 4.17
N THR A 68 0.59 -1.29 3.52
CA THR A 68 -0.45 -1.65 2.54
C THR A 68 -1.84 -1.65 3.17
N ALA A 69 -2.01 -2.30 4.33
CA ALA A 69 -3.29 -2.34 5.03
C ALA A 69 -3.80 -0.93 5.38
N LEU A 70 -2.92 -0.07 5.88
CA LEU A 70 -3.22 1.34 6.16
C LEU A 70 -3.66 2.07 4.88
N GLY A 71 -2.93 1.90 3.78
CA GLY A 71 -3.26 2.52 2.50
C GLY A 71 -4.64 2.12 1.98
N VAL A 72 -4.99 0.83 2.09
CA VAL A 72 -6.33 0.33 1.73
C VAL A 72 -7.41 0.93 2.65
N ALA A 73 -7.16 0.99 3.97
CA ALA A 73 -8.11 1.57 4.91
C ALA A 73 -8.37 3.06 4.64
N LEU A 74 -7.33 3.83 4.28
CA LEU A 74 -7.46 5.23 3.90
C LEU A 74 -8.26 5.41 2.60
N HIS A 75 -8.07 4.54 1.61
CA HIS A 75 -8.89 4.55 0.39
C HIS A 75 -10.36 4.22 0.67
N LEU A 76 -10.63 3.29 1.59
CA LEU A 76 -11.99 2.99 2.04
C LEU A 76 -12.61 4.20 2.77
N GLY A 77 -11.86 4.82 3.68
CA GLY A 77 -12.28 6.04 4.37
C GLY A 77 -12.57 7.19 3.40
N ALA A 78 -11.73 7.37 2.38
CA ALA A 78 -11.96 8.35 1.31
C ALA A 78 -13.28 8.09 0.57
N ARG A 79 -13.58 6.82 0.26
CA ARG A 79 -14.85 6.44 -0.40
C ARG A 79 -16.06 6.68 0.48
N LEU A 80 -15.96 6.49 1.79
CA LEU A 80 -17.04 6.75 2.73
C LEU A 80 -17.27 8.26 2.92
N ALA A 81 -16.19 9.04 3.02
CA ALA A 81 -16.25 10.49 3.17
C ALA A 81 -16.80 11.21 1.93
N ASP A 82 -16.62 10.65 0.73
CA ASP A 82 -17.17 11.19 -0.52
C ASP A 82 -18.68 10.94 -0.68
N ARG A 83 -19.26 10.06 0.15
CA ARG A 83 -20.70 9.72 0.16
C ARG A 83 -21.48 10.43 1.27
N ALA A 84 -20.79 11.08 2.20
CA ALA A 84 -21.37 11.77 3.35
C ALA A 84 -21.56 13.26 3.04
#